data_AF-A0A9D5RG44-F1
#
_entry.id   AF-A0A9D5RG44-F1
#
_cell.length_a   1.000
_cell.length_b   1.000
_cell.length_c   1.000
_cell.angle_alpha   90.00
_cell.angle_beta   90.00
_cell.angle_gamma   90.00
#
_symmetry.space_group_name_H-M   'P 1'
#
loop_
_entity.id
_entity.type
_entity.pdbx_description
1 polymer ?
#
loop_
_entity_poly.entity_id
_entity_poly.type
_entity_poly.pdbx_seq_one_letter_code
_entity_poly.pdbx_strand_id
1 'polypeptide(L)'
;MSFFYAQNPHIWYTFLEVAIVLNSIFFIYENEIIVPLVQDESAYVVEQGYSSAVFEASKFPEDDYESHKKTILIATDSQDKAKELSEKGFYVIGIAHAENISSEFKGLKYIFTDISEVDIDSFVKAYQRYAGEPWEVLKTERLIVRETTLEDVDEFYKLYADPEMTRYMEGLFENPEDEKRYQKDYIDKVYGLMGFGVWTVVRKSDGVVVGRAGFSVRNGFDDIELGFLIGKEYQRQGYAMEVCSAILDYGKAVLQFDKVQTLVKAENKVSIHICEKLGFEKTDTVEVEENIYGQEYNAGQKVPFNECRHGTYVRMIKFLW
;
A
#
# COMPACT_ATOMS: atom_id res chain seq x y z
N MET A 1 0.66 -14.20 2.09
CA MET A 1 0.17 -14.11 3.48
C MET A 1 1.07 -13.09 4.14
N SER A 2 0.56 -11.87 4.35
CA SER A 2 1.36 -10.76 4.88
C SER A 2 1.20 -10.74 6.38
N PHE A 3 2.32 -10.78 7.10
CA PHE A 3 2.37 -10.67 8.55
C PHE A 3 2.44 -9.19 8.91
N PHE A 4 1.50 -8.68 9.70
CA PHE A 4 1.58 -7.35 10.28
C PHE A 4 2.40 -7.47 11.58
N TYR A 5 3.51 -6.73 11.66
CA TYR A 5 4.16 -6.43 12.93
C TYR A 5 3.75 -5.01 13.31
N ALA A 6 2.86 -4.87 14.29
CA ALA A 6 2.43 -3.59 14.82
C ALA A 6 3.32 -3.22 16.01
N GLN A 7 4.24 -2.25 15.87
CA GLN A 7 4.82 -1.55 17.02
C GLN A 7 5.17 -0.09 16.68
N ASN A 8 4.23 0.83 16.93
CA ASN A 8 4.56 2.18 17.44
C ASN A 8 3.31 2.97 17.94
N PRO A 9 3.14 3.19 19.26
CA PRO A 9 1.96 3.84 19.83
C PRO A 9 1.96 5.39 19.80
N HIS A 10 2.84 6.05 19.02
CA HIS A 10 3.05 7.50 19.11
C HIS A 10 3.15 8.24 17.77
N ILE A 11 2.19 8.05 16.86
CA ILE A 11 2.02 8.95 15.72
C ILE A 11 0.54 9.23 15.50
N TRP A 12 0.10 10.43 15.89
CA TRP A 12 -1.28 10.88 15.71
C TRP A 12 -1.49 11.37 14.28
N TYR A 13 -2.10 10.56 13.41
CA TYR A 13 -2.62 11.02 12.12
C TYR A 13 -4.13 11.20 12.22
N THR A 14 -4.60 12.45 12.17
CA THR A 14 -6.02 12.73 11.94
C THR A 14 -6.34 12.55 10.46
N PHE A 15 -6.93 11.40 10.12
CA PHE A 15 -7.51 11.13 8.80
C PHE A 15 -8.71 12.07 8.58
N LEU A 16 -8.85 12.61 7.36
CA LEU A 16 -9.92 13.54 6.97
C LEU A 16 -10.96 12.73 6.20
N GLU A 17 -12.24 13.08 6.38
CA GLU A 17 -13.49 12.46 5.90
C GLU A 17 -13.46 11.93 4.45
N VAL A 18 -12.77 10.83 4.20
CA VAL A 18 -13.29 9.82 3.28
C VAL A 18 -14.43 9.16 4.04
N ALA A 19 -15.59 9.00 3.42
CA ALA A 19 -16.71 8.30 4.07
C ALA A 19 -16.27 6.85 4.34
N ILE A 20 -15.60 6.63 5.47
CA ILE A 20 -15.31 5.31 5.99
C ILE A 20 -16.69 4.74 6.32
N VAL A 21 -17.21 3.90 5.43
CA VAL A 21 -18.48 3.20 5.64
C VAL A 21 -18.27 1.99 6.57
N LEU A 22 -17.09 1.84 7.18
CA LEU A 22 -16.91 0.93 8.30
C LEU A 22 -17.68 1.47 9.49
N ASN A 23 -18.84 0.88 9.72
CA ASN A 23 -19.71 1.20 10.84
C ASN A 23 -19.41 0.29 12.04
N SER A 24 -19.11 -0.98 11.77
CA SER A 24 -18.98 -1.98 12.83
C SER A 24 -17.82 -2.94 12.62
N ILE A 25 -17.15 -3.28 13.71
CA ILE A 25 -16.18 -4.39 13.77
C ILE A 25 -16.72 -5.43 14.73
N PHE A 26 -17.04 -6.61 14.23
CA PHE A 26 -17.55 -7.72 15.04
C PHE A 26 -16.48 -8.79 15.22
N PHE A 27 -16.47 -9.36 16.42
CA PHE A 27 -15.59 -10.47 16.75
C PHE A 27 -16.42 -11.74 16.89
N ILE A 28 -16.02 -12.79 16.19
CA ILE A 28 -16.67 -14.09 16.25
C ILE A 28 -15.65 -15.10 16.76
N TYR A 29 -15.96 -15.79 17.86
CA TYR A 29 -15.06 -16.77 18.45
C TYR A 29 -15.64 -18.19 18.35
N GLU A 30 -14.77 -19.17 18.11
CA GLU A 30 -15.05 -20.60 18.25
C GLU A 30 -14.27 -21.20 19.42
N ASN A 31 -13.05 -20.73 19.66
CA ASN A 31 -12.24 -21.16 20.80
C ASN A 31 -12.41 -20.22 22.01
N GLU A 32 -12.80 -20.79 23.15
CA GLU A 32 -13.01 -20.05 24.40
C GLU A 32 -11.74 -19.35 24.91
N ILE A 33 -10.55 -19.78 24.48
CA ILE A 33 -9.26 -19.19 24.89
C ILE A 33 -9.13 -17.72 24.49
N ILE A 34 -9.74 -17.30 23.37
CA ILE A 34 -9.66 -15.92 22.90
C ILE A 34 -10.80 -15.04 23.40
N VAL A 35 -11.78 -15.58 24.14
CA VAL A 35 -12.96 -14.82 24.58
C VAL A 35 -12.61 -13.57 25.38
N PRO A 36 -11.72 -13.62 26.39
CA PRO A 36 -11.32 -12.39 27.11
C PRO A 36 -10.71 -11.37 26.17
N LEU A 37 -9.87 -11.84 25.24
CA LEU A 37 -9.16 -11.00 24.29
C LEU A 37 -10.12 -10.29 23.32
N VAL A 38 -11.05 -11.00 22.70
CA VAL A 38 -12.02 -10.37 21.79
C VAL A 38 -13.03 -9.48 22.53
N GLN A 39 -13.27 -9.70 23.82
CA GLN A 39 -14.07 -8.80 24.65
C GLN A 39 -13.34 -7.48 24.92
N ASP A 40 -12.07 -7.55 25.27
CA ASP A 40 -11.22 -6.37 25.48
C ASP A 40 -11.08 -5.57 24.17
N GLU A 41 -10.80 -6.24 23.05
CA GLU A 41 -10.71 -5.61 21.73
C GLU A 41 -12.04 -4.98 21.29
N SER A 42 -13.18 -5.64 21.56
CA SER A 42 -14.50 -5.08 21.29
C SER A 42 -14.76 -3.80 22.08
N ALA A 43 -14.34 -3.76 23.35
CA ALA A 43 -14.43 -2.55 24.17
C ALA A 43 -13.52 -1.44 23.64
N TYR A 44 -12.28 -1.76 23.27
CA TYR A 44 -11.34 -0.81 22.68
C TYR A 44 -11.89 -0.20 21.37
N VAL A 45 -12.44 -1.02 20.47
CA VAL A 45 -13.08 -0.56 19.23
C VAL A 45 -14.22 0.45 19.51
N VAL A 46 -15.02 0.20 20.54
CA VAL A 46 -16.09 1.12 20.98
C VAL A 46 -15.52 2.43 21.50
N GLU A 47 -14.42 2.39 22.26
CA GLU A 47 -13.72 3.60 22.73
C GLU A 47 -13.17 4.44 21.56
N GLN A 48 -12.77 3.79 20.46
CA GLN A 48 -12.33 4.48 19.24
C GLN A 48 -13.50 5.03 18.38
N GLY A 49 -14.75 4.80 18.79
CA GLY A 49 -15.94 5.39 18.16
C GLY A 49 -16.63 4.51 17.12
N TYR A 50 -16.29 3.22 17.02
CA TYR A 50 -16.96 2.26 16.13
C TYR A 50 -17.95 1.39 16.90
N SER A 51 -18.96 0.85 16.21
CA SER A 51 -19.84 -0.15 16.82
C SER A 51 -19.10 -1.50 16.88
N SER A 52 -19.25 -2.24 17.99
CA SER A 52 -18.68 -3.57 18.11
C SER A 52 -19.59 -4.52 18.89
N ALA A 53 -19.44 -5.81 18.60
CA ALA A 53 -20.12 -6.90 19.29
C ALA A 53 -19.29 -8.18 19.18
N VAL A 54 -19.46 -9.06 20.17
CA VAL A 54 -18.79 -10.36 20.25
C VAL A 54 -19.85 -11.46 20.16
N PHE A 55 -19.60 -12.46 19.31
CA PHE A 55 -20.49 -13.60 19.10
C PHE A 55 -19.74 -14.93 19.18
N GLU A 56 -20.37 -15.95 19.73
CA GLU A 56 -19.95 -17.33 19.51
C GLU A 56 -20.26 -17.72 18.06
N ALA A 57 -19.37 -18.43 17.37
CA ALA A 57 -19.50 -18.78 15.95
C ALA A 57 -20.82 -19.51 15.62
N SER A 58 -21.30 -20.34 16.53
CA SER A 58 -22.56 -21.08 16.40
C SER A 58 -23.81 -20.21 16.54
N LYS A 59 -23.68 -18.99 17.09
CA LYS A 59 -24.78 -18.09 17.47
C LYS A 59 -24.78 -16.76 16.72
N PHE A 60 -23.89 -16.56 15.73
CA PHE A 60 -23.87 -15.33 14.95
C PHE A 60 -25.16 -15.18 14.11
N PRO A 61 -25.99 -14.15 14.34
CA PRO A 61 -27.27 -13.99 13.65
C PRO A 61 -27.05 -13.30 12.31
N GLU A 62 -26.52 -14.06 11.36
CA GLU A 62 -26.07 -13.54 10.06
C GLU A 62 -27.17 -12.80 9.27
N ASP A 63 -28.39 -13.35 9.25
CA ASP A 63 -29.53 -12.81 8.50
C ASP A 63 -29.85 -11.36 8.88
N ASP A 64 -29.56 -10.97 10.13
CA ASP A 64 -29.79 -9.61 10.64
C ASP A 64 -28.83 -8.57 10.01
N TYR A 65 -27.68 -9.02 9.51
CA TYR A 65 -26.60 -8.16 9.03
C TYR A 65 -26.35 -8.22 7.51
N GLU A 66 -27.06 -9.08 6.78
CA GLU A 66 -26.86 -9.31 5.34
C GLU A 66 -26.94 -8.01 4.50
N SER A 67 -27.85 -7.10 4.86
CA SER A 67 -28.01 -5.79 4.19
C SER A 67 -26.86 -4.80 4.46
N HIS A 68 -26.06 -5.06 5.50
CA HIS A 68 -24.97 -4.19 5.97
C HIS A 68 -23.59 -4.84 5.83
N LYS A 69 -23.48 -6.01 5.20
CA LYS A 69 -22.24 -6.82 5.10
C LYS A 69 -21.02 -6.10 4.53
N LYS A 70 -21.21 -5.00 3.80
CA LYS A 70 -20.15 -4.15 3.23
C LYS A 70 -19.73 -2.98 4.13
N THR A 71 -20.39 -2.83 5.27
CA THR A 71 -20.12 -1.80 6.30
C THR A 71 -19.61 -2.41 7.60
N ILE A 72 -19.45 -3.74 7.62
CA ILE A 72 -19.05 -4.52 8.77
C ILE A 72 -17.75 -5.24 8.42
N LEU A 73 -16.76 -5.13 9.31
CA LEU A 73 -15.58 -5.98 9.30
C LEU A 73 -15.77 -7.07 10.37
N ILE A 74 -15.56 -8.33 10.01
CA ILE A 74 -15.67 -9.46 10.93
C ILE A 74 -14.29 -10.04 11.18
N ALA A 75 -13.89 -10.13 12.45
CA ALA A 75 -12.69 -10.83 12.88
C ALA A 75 -13.07 -12.16 13.52
N THR A 76 -12.51 -13.28 13.04
CA THR A 76 -12.88 -14.61 13.54
C THR A 76 -11.70 -15.59 13.61
N ASP A 77 -11.68 -16.45 14.63
CA ASP A 77 -10.73 -17.57 14.74
C ASP A 77 -11.25 -18.88 14.10
N SER A 78 -12.55 -18.92 13.76
CA SER A 78 -13.18 -20.08 13.11
C SER A 78 -12.94 -20.06 11.61
N GLN A 79 -12.25 -21.08 11.10
CA GLN A 79 -12.00 -21.25 9.66
C GLN A 79 -13.29 -21.47 8.87
N ASP A 80 -14.21 -22.28 9.42
CA ASP A 80 -15.46 -22.62 8.76
C ASP A 80 -16.36 -21.38 8.66
N LYS A 81 -16.48 -20.61 9.76
CA LYS A 81 -17.25 -19.36 9.75
C LYS A 81 -16.60 -18.31 8.86
N ALA A 82 -15.26 -18.22 8.86
CA ALA A 82 -14.55 -17.29 8.00
C ALA A 82 -14.86 -17.53 6.51
N LYS A 83 -14.81 -18.81 6.10
CA LYS A 83 -15.11 -19.22 4.74
C LYS A 83 -16.57 -18.94 4.38
N GLU A 84 -17.50 -19.36 5.24
CA GLU A 84 -18.94 -19.16 5.03
C GLU A 84 -19.29 -17.68 4.81
N LEU A 85 -18.85 -16.80 5.71
CA LEU A 85 -19.17 -15.37 5.64
C LEU A 85 -18.48 -14.68 4.46
N SER A 86 -17.26 -15.10 4.12
CA SER A 86 -16.54 -14.59 2.95
C SER A 86 -17.27 -14.95 1.65
N GLU A 87 -17.77 -16.18 1.52
CA GLU A 87 -18.54 -16.63 0.34
C GLU A 87 -19.88 -15.88 0.19
N LYS A 88 -20.47 -15.45 1.32
CA LYS A 88 -21.67 -14.59 1.35
C LYS A 88 -21.35 -13.10 1.11
N GLY A 89 -20.07 -12.75 1.07
CA GLY A 89 -19.59 -11.43 0.70
C GLY A 89 -19.41 -10.47 1.87
N PHE A 90 -19.34 -10.96 3.11
CA PHE A 90 -18.84 -10.16 4.23
C PHE A 90 -17.35 -9.87 4.07
N TYR A 91 -16.88 -8.83 4.74
CA TYR A 91 -15.45 -8.57 4.88
C TYR A 91 -14.93 -9.24 6.14
N VAL A 92 -14.03 -10.21 5.96
CA VAL A 92 -13.63 -11.11 7.04
C VAL A 92 -12.11 -11.15 7.17
N ILE A 93 -11.62 -11.05 8.40
CA ILE A 93 -10.22 -11.28 8.77
C ILE A 93 -10.11 -12.46 9.72
N GLY A 94 -9.00 -13.19 9.61
CA GLY A 94 -8.71 -14.29 10.52
C GLY A 94 -8.05 -13.80 11.81
N ILE A 95 -8.29 -14.48 12.92
CA ILE A 95 -7.58 -14.31 14.18
C ILE A 95 -6.75 -15.56 14.41
N ALA A 96 -5.43 -15.40 14.39
CA ALA A 96 -4.51 -16.48 14.70
C ALA A 96 -4.08 -16.41 16.19
N HIS A 97 -4.14 -17.55 16.85
CA HIS A 97 -3.73 -17.76 18.24
C HIS A 97 -3.05 -19.12 18.39
N ALA A 98 -2.54 -19.42 19.59
CA ALA A 98 -1.69 -20.58 19.84
C ALA A 98 -2.31 -21.94 19.42
N GLU A 99 -3.64 -22.08 19.46
CA GLU A 99 -4.32 -23.34 19.16
C GLU A 99 -4.71 -23.49 17.68
N ASN A 100 -4.74 -22.39 16.92
CA ASN A 100 -5.10 -22.41 15.49
C ASN A 100 -3.98 -21.89 14.58
N ILE A 101 -2.77 -21.62 15.09
CA ILE A 101 -1.69 -20.99 14.30
C ILE A 101 -1.25 -21.81 13.07
N SER A 102 -1.43 -23.12 13.09
CA SER A 102 -1.17 -24.02 11.96
C SER A 102 -2.34 -24.13 10.98
N SER A 103 -3.45 -23.45 11.24
CA SER A 103 -4.66 -23.50 10.45
C SER A 103 -4.57 -22.64 9.20
N GLU A 104 -5.27 -23.05 8.14
CA GLU A 104 -5.29 -22.31 6.87
C GLU A 104 -6.61 -21.54 6.73
N PHE A 105 -6.59 -20.22 6.95
CA PHE A 105 -7.71 -19.33 6.61
C PHE A 105 -7.77 -19.07 5.10
N LYS A 106 -8.29 -20.05 4.35
CA LYS A 106 -8.34 -19.99 2.88
C LYS A 106 -9.22 -18.84 2.39
N GLY A 107 -8.68 -18.07 1.46
CA GLY A 107 -9.41 -16.99 0.78
C GLY A 107 -9.46 -15.67 1.53
N LEU A 108 -8.96 -15.60 2.77
CA LEU A 108 -8.84 -14.34 3.49
C LEU A 108 -7.62 -13.55 3.00
N LYS A 109 -7.77 -12.22 2.92
CA LYS A 109 -6.65 -11.30 2.64
C LYS A 109 -5.76 -11.09 3.86
N TYR A 110 -6.36 -11.06 5.05
CA TYR A 110 -5.69 -10.70 6.30
C TYR A 110 -5.97 -11.70 7.41
N ILE A 111 -4.92 -11.97 8.17
CA ILE A 111 -4.95 -12.76 9.40
C ILE A 111 -4.14 -11.95 10.41
N PHE A 112 -4.75 -11.61 11.54
CA PHE A 112 -4.07 -10.92 12.63
C PHE A 112 -3.50 -11.96 13.59
N THR A 113 -2.19 -11.90 13.75
CA THR A 113 -1.45 -12.67 14.74
C THR A 113 -1.35 -11.82 15.99
N ASP A 114 -1.86 -12.33 17.11
CA ASP A 114 -1.95 -11.59 18.37
C ASP A 114 -2.79 -10.30 18.26
N ILE A 115 -4.11 -10.47 18.35
CA ILE A 115 -5.05 -9.37 18.17
C ILE A 115 -4.94 -8.29 19.27
N SER A 116 -4.24 -8.57 20.38
CA SER A 116 -4.03 -7.59 21.47
C SER A 116 -3.08 -6.45 21.12
N GLU A 117 -2.22 -6.65 20.12
CA GLU A 117 -1.27 -5.64 19.64
C GLU A 117 -1.79 -4.87 18.42
N VAL A 118 -3.02 -5.15 17.98
CA VAL A 118 -3.61 -4.57 16.77
C VAL A 118 -4.26 -3.24 17.09
N ASP A 119 -3.78 -2.17 16.46
CA ASP A 119 -4.40 -0.86 16.57
C ASP A 119 -5.68 -0.73 15.70
N ILE A 120 -6.49 0.27 15.99
CA ILE A 120 -7.71 0.53 15.22
C ILE A 120 -7.42 0.83 13.74
N ASP A 121 -6.27 1.45 13.46
CA ASP A 121 -5.82 1.77 12.10
C ASP A 121 -5.65 0.50 11.26
N SER A 122 -5.16 -0.60 11.85
CA SER A 122 -5.02 -1.89 11.19
C SER A 122 -6.37 -2.50 10.78
N PHE A 123 -7.40 -2.39 11.62
CA PHE A 123 -8.76 -2.83 11.27
C PHE A 123 -9.34 -1.97 10.14
N VAL A 124 -9.23 -0.65 10.24
CA VAL A 124 -9.70 0.30 9.21
C VAL A 124 -9.01 0.02 7.87
N LYS A 125 -7.70 -0.18 7.89
CA LYS A 125 -6.90 -0.51 6.71
C LYS A 125 -7.28 -1.86 6.10
N ALA A 126 -7.50 -2.89 6.91
CA ALA A 126 -7.98 -4.17 6.43
C ALA A 126 -9.36 -4.02 5.73
N TYR A 127 -10.28 -3.27 6.35
CA TYR A 127 -11.57 -2.94 5.76
C TYR A 127 -11.40 -2.20 4.42
N GLN A 128 -10.59 -1.14 4.36
CA GLN A 128 -10.39 -0.32 3.16
C GLN A 128 -9.97 -1.18 1.96
N ARG A 129 -9.08 -2.15 2.17
CA ARG A 129 -8.62 -3.08 1.11
C ARG A 129 -9.67 -4.09 0.69
N TYR A 130 -10.64 -4.39 1.54
CA TYR A 130 -11.81 -5.17 1.16
C TYR A 130 -12.86 -4.31 0.43
N ALA A 131 -13.02 -3.05 0.84
CA ALA A 131 -13.88 -2.05 0.21
C ALA A 131 -13.35 -1.55 -1.15
N GLY A 132 -12.06 -1.76 -1.43
CA GLY A 132 -11.40 -1.19 -2.60
C GLY A 132 -11.08 0.30 -2.43
N GLU A 133 -11.06 0.78 -1.20
CA GLU A 133 -10.68 2.14 -0.84
C GLU A 133 -9.15 2.23 -0.72
N PRO A 134 -8.52 3.26 -1.30
CA PRO A 134 -7.07 3.43 -1.22
C PRO A 134 -6.66 3.84 0.19
N TRP A 135 -5.59 3.25 0.72
CA TRP A 135 -5.01 3.73 1.97
C TRP A 135 -4.44 5.13 1.80
N GLU A 136 -4.80 6.03 2.71
CA GLU A 136 -4.00 7.23 2.94
C GLU A 136 -2.75 6.82 3.72
N VAL A 137 -1.59 6.99 3.11
CA VAL A 137 -0.31 6.52 3.66
C VAL A 137 0.26 7.57 4.60
N LEU A 138 0.31 8.82 4.15
CA LEU A 138 0.77 9.95 4.94
C LEU A 138 0.26 11.27 4.37
N LYS A 139 0.37 12.32 5.18
CA LYS A 139 0.11 13.71 4.81
C LYS A 139 1.32 14.57 5.11
N THR A 140 1.59 15.53 4.25
CA THR A 140 2.58 16.58 4.48
C THR A 140 1.88 17.93 4.69
N GLU A 141 2.59 19.05 4.65
CA GLU A 141 1.94 20.36 4.68
C GLU A 141 0.98 20.53 3.48
N ARG A 142 1.43 20.19 2.27
CA ARG A 142 0.72 20.50 1.02
C ARG A 142 0.17 19.27 0.28
N LEU A 143 0.59 18.06 0.66
CA LEU A 143 0.35 16.84 -0.11
C LEU A 143 -0.32 15.75 0.72
N ILE A 144 -1.11 14.91 0.04
CA ILE A 144 -1.60 13.63 0.51
C ILE A 144 -0.89 12.56 -0.33
N VAL A 145 -0.35 11.55 0.33
CA VAL A 145 0.18 10.36 -0.34
C VAL A 145 -0.77 9.22 -0.04
N ARG A 146 -1.33 8.62 -1.09
CA ARG A 146 -2.29 7.52 -0.95
C ARG A 146 -2.05 6.45 -2.01
N GLU A 147 -2.56 5.26 -1.75
CA GLU A 147 -2.62 4.21 -2.75
C GLU A 147 -3.30 4.71 -4.02
N THR A 148 -2.75 4.25 -5.15
CA THR A 148 -3.23 4.60 -6.47
C THR A 148 -4.58 3.94 -6.73
N THR A 149 -5.51 4.66 -7.32
CA THR A 149 -6.80 4.12 -7.80
C THR A 149 -6.78 3.97 -9.32
N LEU A 150 -7.80 3.31 -9.88
CA LEU A 150 -7.89 3.14 -11.34
C LEU A 150 -8.22 4.45 -12.06
N GLU A 151 -8.89 5.38 -11.37
CA GLU A 151 -9.22 6.71 -11.88
C GLU A 151 -7.97 7.58 -12.04
N ASP A 152 -6.93 7.36 -11.22
CA ASP A 152 -5.67 8.09 -11.33
C ASP A 152 -4.93 7.79 -12.64
N VAL A 153 -5.16 6.63 -13.25
CA VAL A 153 -4.49 6.22 -14.48
C VAL A 153 -4.73 7.25 -15.58
N ASP A 154 -5.95 7.77 -15.69
CA ASP A 154 -6.29 8.79 -16.70
C ASP A 154 -5.54 10.11 -16.44
N GLU A 155 -5.29 10.48 -15.17
CA GLU A 155 -4.46 11.63 -14.81
C GLU A 155 -2.98 11.36 -15.04
N PHE A 156 -2.51 10.12 -14.89
CA PHE A 156 -1.13 9.76 -15.19
C PHE A 156 -0.79 9.99 -16.67
N TYR A 157 -1.70 9.66 -17.60
CA TYR A 157 -1.45 9.95 -19.01
C TYR A 157 -1.23 11.44 -19.29
N LYS A 158 -1.93 12.33 -18.57
CA LYS A 158 -1.70 13.78 -18.67
C LYS A 158 -0.35 14.16 -18.05
N LEU A 159 -0.03 13.59 -16.89
CA LEU A 159 1.20 13.84 -16.16
C LEU A 159 2.45 13.40 -16.94
N TYR A 160 2.34 12.33 -17.72
CA TYR A 160 3.42 11.72 -18.52
C TYR A 160 3.45 12.19 -19.97
N ALA A 161 2.52 13.06 -20.40
CA ALA A 161 2.37 13.49 -21.80
C ALA A 161 3.59 14.25 -22.35
N ASP A 162 4.37 14.89 -21.47
CA ASP A 162 5.60 15.58 -21.88
C ASP A 162 6.75 14.57 -22.05
N PRO A 163 7.41 14.50 -23.24
CA PRO A 163 8.46 13.51 -23.48
C PRO A 163 9.65 13.57 -22.50
N GLU A 164 9.88 14.70 -21.82
CA GLU A 164 10.93 14.78 -20.81
C GLU A 164 10.60 13.98 -19.54
N MET A 165 9.32 13.61 -19.31
CA MET A 165 8.89 12.86 -18.11
C MET A 165 9.41 11.42 -18.11
N THR A 166 9.51 10.79 -19.27
CA THR A 166 9.97 9.40 -19.43
C THR A 166 11.41 9.31 -19.94
N ARG A 167 12.13 10.45 -20.01
CA ARG A 167 13.50 10.49 -20.52
C ARG A 167 14.47 9.56 -19.78
N TYR A 168 14.25 9.35 -18.49
CA TYR A 168 15.12 8.56 -17.61
C TYR A 168 14.41 7.38 -16.94
N MET A 169 13.19 7.05 -17.35
CA MET A 169 12.41 5.96 -16.75
C MET A 169 11.42 5.38 -17.75
N GLU A 170 10.92 4.18 -17.47
CA GLU A 170 9.87 3.57 -18.27
C GLU A 170 8.58 4.41 -18.24
N GLY A 171 7.93 4.52 -19.38
CA GLY A 171 6.63 5.19 -19.52
C GLY A 171 5.46 4.28 -19.14
N LEU A 172 4.26 4.82 -19.26
CA LEU A 172 3.03 4.03 -19.18
C LEU A 172 2.88 3.15 -20.43
N PHE A 173 2.05 2.12 -20.35
CA PHE A 173 1.65 1.37 -21.55
C PHE A 173 1.02 2.30 -22.59
N GLU A 174 1.19 2.02 -23.89
CA GLU A 174 0.57 2.84 -24.94
C GLU A 174 -0.96 2.83 -24.87
N ASN A 175 -1.52 1.69 -24.48
CA ASN A 175 -2.95 1.48 -24.33
C ASN A 175 -3.37 1.68 -22.86
N PRO A 176 -4.22 2.68 -22.57
CA PRO A 176 -4.74 2.93 -21.22
C PRO A 176 -5.39 1.73 -20.54
N GLU A 177 -6.01 0.82 -21.30
CA GLU A 177 -6.64 -0.37 -20.73
C GLU A 177 -5.61 -1.40 -20.25
N ASP A 178 -4.43 -1.44 -20.86
CA ASP A 178 -3.32 -2.28 -20.41
C ASP A 178 -2.69 -1.71 -19.13
N GLU A 179 -2.55 -0.38 -19.04
CA GLU A 179 -2.12 0.31 -17.82
C GLU A 179 -3.12 0.13 -16.68
N LYS A 180 -4.43 0.27 -16.94
CA LYS A 180 -5.48 0.01 -15.94
C LYS A 180 -5.44 -1.43 -15.43
N ARG A 181 -5.22 -2.40 -16.32
CA ARG A 181 -5.06 -3.81 -15.92
C ARG A 181 -3.81 -4.03 -15.06
N TYR A 182 -2.67 -3.44 -15.45
CA TYR A 182 -1.44 -3.48 -14.66
C TYR A 182 -1.64 -2.84 -13.28
N GLN A 183 -2.26 -1.65 -13.23
CA GLN A 183 -2.50 -0.93 -11.98
C GLN A 183 -3.48 -1.69 -11.07
N LYS A 184 -4.51 -2.33 -11.63
CA LYS A 184 -5.40 -3.22 -10.86
C LYS A 184 -4.62 -4.36 -10.22
N ASP A 185 -3.77 -5.03 -10.99
CA ASP A 185 -2.91 -6.10 -10.48
C ASP A 185 -1.92 -5.60 -9.42
N TYR A 186 -1.38 -4.38 -9.59
CA TYR A 186 -0.51 -3.73 -8.61
C TYR A 186 -1.24 -3.48 -7.29
N ILE A 187 -2.47 -2.95 -7.34
CA ILE A 187 -3.31 -2.71 -6.16
C ILE A 187 -3.61 -4.04 -5.44
N ASP A 188 -4.06 -5.04 -6.19
CA ASP A 188 -4.48 -6.33 -5.64
C ASP A 188 -3.30 -7.13 -5.05
N LYS A 189 -2.12 -7.07 -5.67
CA LYS A 189 -1.00 -7.96 -5.35
C LYS A 189 0.13 -7.27 -4.60
N VAL A 190 0.54 -6.07 -5.01
CA VAL A 190 1.74 -5.41 -4.45
C VAL A 190 1.44 -4.76 -3.11
N TYR A 191 0.47 -3.84 -3.08
CA TYR A 191 0.09 -3.19 -1.82
C TYR A 191 -0.38 -4.21 -0.77
N GLY A 192 -1.11 -5.25 -1.21
CA GLY A 192 -1.52 -6.40 -0.40
C GLY A 192 -0.34 -7.12 0.24
N LEU A 193 0.60 -7.55 -0.58
CA LEU A 193 1.69 -8.41 -0.16
C LEU A 193 2.77 -7.65 0.63
N MET A 194 3.17 -6.47 0.14
CA MET A 194 4.31 -5.72 0.65
C MET A 194 3.94 -4.74 1.78
N GLY A 195 2.68 -4.31 1.87
CA GLY A 195 2.28 -3.24 2.80
C GLY A 195 2.78 -1.85 2.39
N PHE A 196 3.51 -1.75 1.28
CA PHE A 196 3.99 -0.50 0.67
C PHE A 196 4.01 -0.62 -0.86
N GLY A 197 4.26 0.49 -1.53
CA GLY A 197 4.44 0.53 -2.97
C GLY A 197 4.73 1.94 -3.46
N VAL A 198 4.61 2.15 -4.77
CA VAL A 198 4.63 3.48 -5.38
C VAL A 198 3.22 4.05 -5.29
N TRP A 199 3.07 5.17 -4.61
CA TRP A 199 1.78 5.79 -4.30
C TRP A 199 1.52 7.00 -5.18
N THR A 200 0.25 7.44 -5.21
CA THR A 200 -0.16 8.68 -5.86
C THR A 200 0.01 9.85 -4.91
N VAL A 201 0.57 10.94 -5.43
CA VAL A 201 0.82 12.18 -4.69
C VAL A 201 -0.19 13.23 -5.14
N VAL A 202 -1.07 13.63 -4.23
CA VAL A 202 -2.19 14.53 -4.47
C VAL A 202 -1.98 15.84 -3.73
N ARG A 203 -2.17 16.98 -4.39
CA ARG A 203 -2.12 18.29 -3.76
C ARG A 203 -3.39 18.57 -2.98
N LYS A 204 -3.26 18.96 -1.71
CA LYS A 204 -4.38 19.20 -0.79
C LYS A 204 -5.31 20.32 -1.21
N SER A 205 -4.78 21.38 -1.82
CA SER A 205 -5.56 22.60 -2.09
C SER A 205 -6.67 22.40 -3.12
N ASP A 206 -6.52 21.44 -4.02
CA ASP A 206 -7.42 21.26 -5.16
C ASP A 206 -7.59 19.80 -5.63
N GLY A 207 -6.99 18.83 -4.93
CA GLY A 207 -7.13 17.40 -5.24
C GLY A 207 -6.39 16.95 -6.50
N VAL A 208 -5.51 17.79 -7.05
CA VAL A 208 -4.80 17.47 -8.29
C VAL A 208 -3.67 16.45 -8.05
N VAL A 209 -3.59 15.44 -8.90
CA VAL A 209 -2.45 14.51 -8.95
C VAL A 209 -1.21 15.25 -9.45
N VAL A 210 -0.20 15.39 -8.57
CA VAL A 210 1.05 16.09 -8.89
C VAL A 210 2.22 15.17 -9.20
N GLY A 211 2.09 13.88 -8.87
CA GLY A 211 3.20 12.95 -8.94
C GLY A 211 2.89 11.55 -8.46
N ARG A 212 3.93 10.72 -8.50
CA ARG A 212 3.97 9.39 -7.89
C ARG A 212 5.26 9.28 -7.08
N ALA A 213 5.20 8.70 -5.90
CA ALA A 213 6.38 8.48 -5.08
C ALA A 213 6.14 7.31 -4.11
N GLY A 214 7.20 6.58 -3.78
CA GLY A 214 7.09 5.50 -2.81
C GLY A 214 8.23 4.50 -2.93
N PHE A 215 7.98 3.32 -2.37
CA PHE A 215 8.96 2.26 -2.27
C PHE A 215 8.66 1.13 -3.26
N SER A 216 9.71 0.54 -3.82
CA SER A 216 9.61 -0.63 -4.67
C SER A 216 10.77 -1.59 -4.43
N VAL A 217 10.67 -2.81 -4.94
CA VAL A 217 11.76 -3.77 -4.98
C VAL A 217 12.26 -3.84 -6.42
N ARG A 218 13.53 -3.54 -6.63
CA ARG A 218 14.18 -3.67 -7.94
C ARG A 218 14.72 -5.09 -8.10
N ASN A 219 14.37 -5.75 -9.19
CA ASN A 219 14.93 -7.06 -9.50
C ASN A 219 16.48 -7.00 -9.55
N GLY A 220 17.14 -7.95 -8.90
CA GLY A 220 18.61 -7.99 -8.79
C GLY A 220 19.20 -7.15 -7.66
N PHE A 221 18.38 -6.52 -6.81
CA PHE A 221 18.81 -5.75 -5.65
C PHE A 221 18.04 -6.16 -4.40
N ASP A 222 18.74 -6.26 -3.28
CA ASP A 222 18.15 -6.65 -1.99
C ASP A 222 17.56 -5.46 -1.21
N ASP A 223 18.01 -4.24 -1.52
CA ASP A 223 17.61 -3.03 -0.81
C ASP A 223 16.32 -2.44 -1.40
N ILE A 224 15.41 -2.00 -0.51
CA ILE A 224 14.19 -1.29 -0.92
C ILE A 224 14.54 0.01 -1.62
N GLU A 225 13.91 0.27 -2.77
CA GLU A 225 14.18 1.41 -3.61
C GLU A 225 13.17 2.54 -3.38
N LEU A 226 13.65 3.76 -3.14
CA LEU A 226 12.85 4.98 -3.24
C LEU A 226 12.82 5.46 -4.70
N GLY A 227 11.61 5.54 -5.26
CA GLY A 227 11.35 6.12 -6.57
C GLY A 227 10.36 7.27 -6.48
N PHE A 228 10.52 8.28 -7.35
CA PHE A 228 9.57 9.39 -7.46
C PHE A 228 9.53 9.99 -8.86
N LEU A 229 8.37 10.55 -9.20
CA LEU A 229 8.10 11.35 -10.38
C LEU A 229 7.18 12.51 -9.98
N ILE A 230 7.56 13.73 -10.34
CA ILE A 230 6.73 14.93 -10.17
C ILE A 230 6.48 15.54 -11.54
N GLY A 231 5.22 15.77 -11.87
CA GLY A 231 4.82 16.34 -13.16
C GLY A 231 5.54 17.66 -13.44
N LYS A 232 5.88 17.89 -14.71
CA LYS A 232 6.68 19.04 -15.16
C LYS A 232 6.18 20.39 -14.62
N GLU A 233 4.87 20.59 -14.60
CA GLU A 233 4.23 21.82 -14.11
C GLU A 233 4.39 22.02 -12.59
N TYR A 234 4.60 20.94 -11.85
CA TYR A 234 4.72 20.90 -10.40
C TYR A 234 6.19 20.86 -9.92
N GLN A 235 7.14 20.74 -10.84
CA GLN A 235 8.56 20.77 -10.52
C GLN A 235 9.02 22.17 -10.07
N ARG A 236 10.15 22.23 -9.38
CA ARG A 236 10.75 23.47 -8.80
C ARG A 236 9.88 24.18 -7.75
N GLN A 237 8.80 23.54 -7.28
CA GLN A 237 7.95 24.05 -6.19
C GLN A 237 8.21 23.34 -4.84
N GLY A 238 9.24 22.48 -4.79
CA GLY A 238 9.66 21.75 -3.58
C GLY A 238 8.91 20.44 -3.31
N TYR A 239 7.92 20.05 -4.13
CA TYR A 239 7.12 18.85 -3.87
C TYR A 239 7.92 17.56 -3.81
N ALA A 240 8.95 17.39 -4.67
CA ALA A 240 9.81 16.20 -4.62
C ALA A 240 10.51 16.05 -3.26
N MET A 241 11.10 17.14 -2.75
CA MET A 241 11.77 17.13 -1.44
C MET A 241 10.78 16.86 -0.31
N GLU A 242 9.62 17.53 -0.33
CA GLU A 242 8.60 17.37 0.70
C GLU A 242 8.06 15.94 0.76
N VAL A 243 7.65 15.38 -0.38
CA VAL A 243 7.04 14.05 -0.40
C VAL A 243 8.06 12.95 -0.11
N CYS A 244 9.28 13.05 -0.66
CA CYS A 244 10.29 12.03 -0.45
C CYS A 244 10.82 12.05 0.99
N SER A 245 10.95 13.23 1.61
CA SER A 245 11.32 13.31 3.03
C SER A 245 10.28 12.62 3.90
N ALA A 246 8.99 12.92 3.70
CA ALA A 246 7.92 12.30 4.46
C ALA A 246 7.83 10.78 4.23
N ILE A 247 8.05 10.31 3.00
CA ILE A 247 8.09 8.89 2.69
C ILE A 247 9.27 8.18 3.37
N LEU A 248 10.44 8.81 3.46
CA LEU A 248 11.59 8.25 4.20
C LEU A 248 11.30 8.17 5.70
N ASP A 249 10.67 9.20 6.26
CA ASP A 249 10.26 9.20 7.67
C ASP A 249 9.22 8.11 7.95
N TYR A 250 8.26 7.91 7.03
CA TYR A 250 7.32 6.79 7.08
C TYR A 250 8.02 5.43 6.98
N GLY A 251 8.98 5.29 6.05
CA GLY A 251 9.79 4.09 5.89
C GLY A 251 10.55 3.73 7.17
N LYS A 252 11.08 4.74 7.88
CA LYS A 252 11.74 4.55 9.18
C LYS A 252 10.74 4.19 10.28
N ALA A 253 9.72 5.01 10.47
CA ALA A 253 8.90 4.99 11.68
C ALA A 253 7.83 3.89 11.66
N VAL A 254 7.30 3.57 10.47
CA VAL A 254 6.18 2.65 10.27
C VAL A 254 6.65 1.34 9.64
N LEU A 255 7.43 1.41 8.55
CA LEU A 255 7.91 0.20 7.87
C LEU A 255 9.19 -0.38 8.49
N GLN A 256 9.79 0.32 9.46
CA GLN A 256 11.00 -0.09 10.18
C GLN A 256 12.17 -0.46 9.25
N PHE A 257 12.31 0.23 8.12
CA PHE A 257 13.45 0.04 7.24
C PHE A 257 14.73 0.58 7.87
N ASP A 258 15.78 -0.23 7.86
CA ASP A 258 17.11 0.20 8.30
C ASP A 258 17.80 1.10 7.27
N LYS A 259 17.59 0.79 5.99
CA LYS A 259 18.18 1.50 4.85
C LYS A 259 17.30 1.44 3.62
N VAL A 260 17.51 2.41 2.74
CA VAL A 260 16.83 2.54 1.45
C VAL A 260 17.86 2.86 0.39
N GLN A 261 17.72 2.28 -0.80
CA GLN A 261 18.49 2.63 -1.98
C GLN A 261 17.70 3.51 -2.94
N THR A 262 18.39 4.09 -3.91
CA THR A 262 17.79 4.64 -5.12
C THR A 262 18.75 4.42 -6.29
N LEU A 263 18.20 4.00 -7.44
CA LEU A 263 18.93 3.84 -8.68
C LEU A 263 18.54 4.98 -9.60
N VAL A 264 19.50 5.88 -9.87
CA VAL A 264 19.25 7.05 -10.71
C VAL A 264 20.12 6.96 -11.96
N LYS A 265 19.54 7.08 -13.16
CA LYS A 265 20.32 7.13 -14.41
C LYS A 265 21.44 8.15 -14.27
N ALA A 266 22.66 7.80 -14.69
CA ALA A 266 23.84 8.61 -14.48
C ALA A 266 23.72 10.03 -15.08
N GLU A 267 22.92 10.18 -16.14
CA GLU A 267 22.62 11.45 -16.81
C GLU A 267 21.60 12.32 -16.06
N ASN A 268 20.77 11.74 -15.18
CA ASN A 268 19.73 12.46 -14.46
C ASN A 268 20.30 13.20 -13.23
N LYS A 269 21.04 14.27 -13.51
CA LYS A 269 21.71 15.09 -12.48
C LYS A 269 20.72 15.75 -11.52
N VAL A 270 19.49 16.01 -11.96
CA VAL A 270 18.45 16.63 -11.12
C VAL A 270 18.02 15.68 -10.00
N SER A 271 17.69 14.42 -10.34
CA SER A 271 17.32 13.43 -9.33
C SER A 271 18.49 13.07 -8.42
N ILE A 272 19.71 12.94 -8.95
CA ILE A 272 20.92 12.74 -8.12
C ILE A 272 21.04 13.84 -7.06
N HIS A 273 20.91 15.10 -7.45
CA HIS A 273 21.00 16.24 -6.53
C HIS A 273 19.88 16.26 -5.49
N ILE A 274 18.66 15.85 -5.86
CA ILE A 274 17.55 15.69 -4.92
C ILE A 274 17.88 14.58 -3.90
N CYS A 275 18.37 13.43 -4.36
CA CYS A 275 18.74 12.31 -3.49
C CYS A 275 19.88 12.70 -2.54
N GLU A 276 20.91 13.41 -3.01
CA GLU A 276 21.98 13.96 -2.16
C GLU A 276 21.42 14.88 -1.07
N LYS A 277 20.49 15.77 -1.41
CA LYS A 277 19.81 16.66 -0.44
C LYS A 277 18.93 15.91 0.55
N LEU A 278 18.36 14.78 0.15
CA LEU A 278 17.63 13.88 1.03
C LEU A 278 18.56 13.05 1.91
N GLY A 279 19.88 13.17 1.76
CA GLY A 279 20.89 12.48 2.55
C GLY A 279 21.27 11.09 2.04
N PHE A 280 21.02 10.81 0.76
CA PHE A 280 21.58 9.63 0.11
C PHE A 280 23.04 9.86 -0.28
N GLU A 281 23.87 8.85 -0.06
CA GLU A 281 25.27 8.84 -0.44
C GLU A 281 25.47 7.94 -1.66
N LYS A 282 26.28 8.38 -2.63
CA LYS A 282 26.63 7.55 -3.80
C LYS A 282 27.52 6.40 -3.36
N THR A 283 27.17 5.20 -3.78
CA THR A 283 27.94 3.99 -3.46
C THR A 283 28.74 3.52 -4.66
N ASP A 284 28.06 3.29 -5.78
CA ASP A 284 28.64 2.65 -6.96
C ASP A 284 27.84 2.97 -8.23
N THR A 285 28.44 2.67 -9.37
CA THR A 285 27.79 2.73 -10.68
C THR A 285 27.50 1.31 -11.12
N VAL A 286 26.24 1.04 -11.44
CA VAL A 286 25.74 -0.29 -11.80
C VAL A 286 25.09 -0.28 -13.17
N GLU A 287 25.20 -1.39 -13.89
CA GLU A 287 24.44 -1.63 -15.10
C GLU A 287 23.13 -2.32 -14.71
N VAL A 288 22.01 -1.72 -15.11
CA VAL A 288 20.68 -2.21 -14.77
C VAL A 288 19.92 -2.46 -16.06
N GLU A 289 19.28 -3.61 -16.15
CA GLU A 289 18.38 -3.95 -17.25
C GLU A 289 17.14 -3.02 -17.23
N GLU A 290 16.85 -2.39 -18.37
CA GLU A 290 15.83 -1.34 -18.56
C GLU A 290 14.60 -1.85 -19.35
N ASN A 291 14.40 -3.16 -19.42
CA ASN A 291 13.30 -3.78 -20.15
C ASN A 291 12.85 -5.14 -19.56
N ILE A 292 13.01 -5.32 -18.25
CA ILE A 292 12.67 -6.56 -17.53
C ILE A 292 11.22 -7.01 -17.68
N TYR A 293 10.27 -6.10 -17.97
CA TYR A 293 8.87 -6.43 -18.24
C TYR A 293 8.52 -6.52 -19.74
N GLY A 294 9.49 -6.31 -20.63
CA GLY A 294 9.51 -6.84 -21.99
C GLY A 294 8.31 -6.52 -22.90
N GLN A 295 7.66 -5.36 -22.78
CA GLN A 295 6.51 -5.03 -23.63
C GLN A 295 6.69 -3.67 -24.31
N GLU A 296 7.35 -3.67 -25.46
CA GLU A 296 6.97 -2.73 -26.51
C GLU A 296 5.72 -3.31 -27.19
N TYR A 297 4.62 -2.56 -27.12
CA TYR A 297 3.56 -2.65 -28.12
C TYR A 297 3.93 -1.63 -29.19
N ASN A 298 4.17 -2.08 -30.42
CA ASN A 298 4.32 -1.20 -31.56
C ASN A 298 3.13 -1.47 -32.48
N ALA A 299 2.22 -0.50 -32.64
CA ALA A 299 1.05 -0.59 -33.52
C ALA A 299 0.18 -1.85 -33.31
N GLY A 300 -0.01 -2.29 -32.06
CA GLY A 300 -0.83 -3.46 -31.73
C GLY A 300 -0.20 -4.83 -32.02
N GLN A 301 1.11 -4.89 -32.28
CA GLN A 301 1.85 -6.15 -32.40
C GLN A 301 2.92 -6.30 -31.31
N LYS A 302 3.04 -7.54 -30.79
CA LYS A 302 4.04 -7.95 -29.81
C LYS A 302 5.41 -8.03 -30.48
N VAL A 303 6.35 -7.19 -30.06
CA VAL A 303 7.73 -7.20 -30.59
C VAL A 303 8.57 -8.27 -29.87
N PRO A 304 9.45 -9.04 -30.55
CA PRO A 304 10.26 -10.07 -29.91
C PRO A 304 11.35 -9.52 -28.98
N PHE A 305 11.59 -10.26 -27.89
CA PHE A 305 12.50 -10.07 -26.74
C PHE A 305 14.00 -9.77 -27.01
N ASN A 306 14.45 -9.65 -28.26
CA ASN A 306 15.81 -10.07 -28.62
C ASN A 306 16.99 -9.16 -28.22
N GLU A 307 16.82 -8.06 -27.49
CA GLU A 307 17.95 -7.28 -26.94
C GLU A 307 17.63 -6.74 -25.53
N CYS A 308 18.30 -7.28 -24.49
CA CYS A 308 18.32 -6.69 -23.15
C CYS A 308 18.99 -5.32 -23.23
N ARG A 309 18.26 -4.26 -22.89
CA ARG A 309 18.83 -2.92 -22.79
C ARG A 309 19.35 -2.73 -21.38
N HIS A 310 20.60 -2.32 -21.27
CA HIS A 310 21.19 -1.94 -20.01
C HIS A 310 21.40 -0.43 -20.01
N GLY A 311 21.17 0.18 -18.85
CA GLY A 311 21.55 1.56 -18.60
C GLY A 311 22.48 1.64 -17.41
N THR A 312 23.28 2.71 -17.41
CA THR A 312 24.20 3.01 -16.32
C THR A 312 23.49 3.84 -15.26
N TYR A 313 23.36 3.29 -14.05
CA TYR A 313 22.74 3.92 -12.90
C TYR A 313 23.78 4.22 -11.83
N VAL A 314 23.63 5.38 -11.19
CA VAL A 314 24.30 5.68 -9.93
C VAL A 314 23.42 5.12 -8.83
N ARG A 315 23.95 4.12 -8.12
CA ARG A 315 23.34 3.60 -6.91
C ARG A 315 23.68 4.52 -5.75
N MET A 316 22.65 4.88 -5.00
CA MET A 316 22.79 5.70 -3.80
C MET A 316 22.05 5.05 -2.65
N ILE A 317 22.60 5.12 -1.45
CA ILE A 317 22.03 4.50 -0.25
C ILE A 317 21.87 5.57 0.85
N LYS A 318 20.77 5.47 1.58
CA LYS A 318 20.53 6.21 2.81
C LYS A 318 20.20 5.24 3.93
N PHE A 319 20.92 5.36 5.04
CA PHE A 319 20.60 4.70 6.28
C PHE A 319 19.59 5.54 7.08
N LEU A 320 18.63 4.89 7.74
CA LEU A 320 17.51 5.53 8.39
C LEU A 320 17.62 5.62 9.92
N TRP A 321 18.65 5.05 10.56
CA TRP A 321 18.81 5.06 12.03
C TRP A 321 19.10 6.43 12.63
#